data_AF-A0A5E4KF34-F1
#
_entry.id   AF-A0A5E4KF34-F1
#
_cell.length_a   1.000
_cell.length_b   1.000
_cell.length_c   1.000
_cell.angle_alpha   90.00
_cell.angle_beta   90.00
_cell.angle_gamma   90.00
#
_symmetry.space_group_name_H-M   'P 1'
#
loop_
_entity.id
_entity.type
_entity.pdbx_description
1 polymer ?
#
loop_
_entity_poly.entity_id
_entity_poly.type
_entity_poly.pdbx_seq_one_letter_code
_entity_poly.pdbx_strand_id
1 'polypeptide(L)' 'MGKIVKVRRSGKSLIITVPKAIGDMFNLKEGSQIEIEPFTSNSMQLKVK' A
#
# COMPACT_ATOMS: atom_id res chain seq x y z
N MET A 1 -15.57 -5.38 -1.21
CA MET A 1 -14.64 -6.52 -1.33
C MET A 1 -13.23 -5.98 -1.46
N GLY A 2 -12.37 -6.17 -0.44
CA GLY A 2 -10.96 -5.75 -0.51
C GLY A 2 -10.15 -6.62 -1.47
N LYS A 3 -9.06 -6.08 -2.04
CA LYS A 3 -8.12 -6.87 -2.84
C LYS A 3 -7.07 -7.50 -1.92
N ILE A 4 -6.91 -8.82 -2.00
CA ILE A 4 -5.85 -9.54 -1.28
C ILE A 4 -4.51 -9.21 -1.97
N VAL A 5 -3.55 -8.70 -1.21
CA VAL A 5 -2.19 -8.42 -1.69
C VAL A 5 -1.19 -9.34 -1.01
N LYS A 6 -0.17 -9.78 -1.74
CA LYS A 6 0.89 -10.61 -1.19
C LYS A 6 1.89 -9.74 -0.44
N VAL A 7 2.10 -10.05 0.84
CA VAL A 7 3.20 -9.52 1.63
C VAL A 7 4.45 -10.35 1.35
N ARG A 8 5.58 -9.71 1.11
CA ARG A 8 6.87 -10.37 0.89
C ARG A 8 7.91 -9.81 1.84
N ARG A 9 8.88 -10.63 2.21
CA ARG A 9 10.05 -10.20 2.98
C ARG A 9 11.24 -10.13 2.04
N SER A 10 12.00 -9.04 2.12
CA SER A 10 13.30 -8.88 1.45
C SER A 10 14.32 -8.44 2.48
N GLY A 11 15.17 -9.36 2.93
CA GLY A 11 16.10 -9.12 4.03
C GLY A 11 15.39 -8.70 5.33
N LYS A 12 15.67 -7.47 5.80
CA LYS A 12 15.02 -6.86 6.97
C LYS A 12 13.78 -6.03 6.63
N SER A 13 13.44 -5.91 5.34
CA SER A 13 12.33 -5.09 4.86
C SER A 13 11.09 -5.94 4.60
N LEU A 14 9.92 -5.35 4.88
CA LEU A 14 8.62 -5.87 4.48
C LEU A 14 8.15 -5.13 3.23
N ILE A 15 7.79 -5.86 2.18
CA ILE A 15 7.32 -5.32 0.91
C ILE A 15 5.84 -5.63 0.75
N ILE A 16 5.04 -4.58 0.56
CA ILE A 16 3.63 -4.66 0.20
C ILE A 16 3.49 -4.15 -1.22
N THR A 17 2.96 -4.97 -2.11
CA THR A 17 2.73 -4.56 -3.50
C THR A 17 1.40 -3.80 -3.58
N VAL A 18 1.45 -2.54 -4.00
CA VAL A 18 0.24 -1.79 -4.37
C VAL A 18 -0.25 -2.33 -5.72
N PRO A 19 -1.50 -2.84 -5.81
CA PRO A 19 -2.07 -3.31 -7.07
C PRO A 19 -2.09 -2.20 -8.12
N LYS A 20 -1.78 -2.54 -9.38
CA LYS A 20 -1.74 -1.57 -10.49
C LYS A 20 -3.00 -0.72 -10.58
N ALA A 21 -4.18 -1.33 -10.51
CA ALA A 21 -5.45 -0.60 -10.57
C ALA A 21 -5.64 0.44 -9.44
N ILE A 22 -5.03 0.22 -8.26
CA ILE A 22 -5.03 1.22 -7.17
C ILE A 22 -4.03 2.33 -7.50
N GLY A 23 -2.85 1.96 -8.00
CA GLY A 23 -1.86 2.92 -8.49
C GLY A 23 -2.44 3.85 -9.56
N ASP A 24 -3.11 3.29 -10.57
CA ASP A 24 -3.75 4.04 -11.65
C ASP A 24 -4.88 4.95 -11.12
N MET A 25 -5.71 4.44 -10.20
CA MET A 25 -6.83 5.19 -9.60
C MET A 25 -6.37 6.44 -8.84
N PHE A 26 -5.24 6.35 -8.14
CA PHE A 26 -4.67 7.46 -7.38
C PHE A 26 -3.51 8.16 -8.10
N ASN A 27 -3.27 7.84 -9.37
CA ASN A 27 -2.17 8.37 -10.18
C ASN A 27 -0.78 8.26 -9.48
N LEU A 28 -0.54 7.14 -8.79
CA LEU A 28 0.73 6.86 -8.13
C LEU A 28 1.80 6.54 -9.16
N LYS A 29 2.97 7.16 -9.00
CA LYS A 29 4.15 6.98 -9.85
C LYS A 29 5.32 6.51 -8.99
N GLU A 30 6.39 6.06 -9.65
CA GLU A 30 7.64 5.80 -8.94
C GLU A 30 8.10 7.08 -8.22
N GLY A 31 8.47 6.94 -6.94
CA GLY A 31 8.82 8.08 -6.07
C GLY A 31 7.63 8.75 -5.37
N SER A 32 6.38 8.40 -5.69
CA SER A 32 5.22 8.89 -4.94
C SER A 32 5.30 8.47 -3.47
N GLN A 33 5.01 9.42 -2.58
CA GLN A 33 4.93 9.17 -1.15
C GLN A 33 3.49 8.79 -0.78
N ILE A 34 3.34 7.77 0.07
CA ILE A 34 2.06 7.34 0.61
C ILE A 34 2.16 7.31 2.13
N GLU A 35 1.11 7.76 2.80
CA GLU A 35 1.02 7.70 4.26
C GLU A 35 0.22 6.46 4.67
N ILE A 36 0.77 5.71 5.62
CA ILE A 36 0.11 4.56 6.22
C ILE A 36 -0.41 5.01 7.58
N GLU A 37 -1.72 5.20 7.69
CA GLU A 37 -2.34 5.56 8.97
C GLU A 37 -2.76 4.29 9.73
N PRO A 38 -2.45 4.18 11.03
CA PRO A 38 -3.00 3.13 11.88
C PRO A 38 -4.49 3.39 12.08
N PHE A 39 -5.33 2.53 11.53
CA PHE A 39 -6.77 2.55 11.82
C PHE A 39 -7.05 1.74 13.08
N THR A 40 -8.22 1.89 13.69
CA THR A 40 -8.62 1.27 14.98
C THR A 40 -8.71 -0.27 14.97
N SER A 41 -8.25 -0.92 13.90
CA SER A 41 -8.10 -2.37 13.79
C SER A 41 -6.78 -2.70 13.07
N ASN A 42 -6.36 -3.98 13.03
CA ASN A 42 -5.14 -4.45 12.33
C ASN A 42 -5.17 -4.23 10.78
N SER A 43 -5.99 -3.31 10.29
CA SER A 43 -6.07 -2.83 8.92
C SER A 43 -5.20 -1.58 8.73
N MET A 44 -4.48 -1.52 7.61
CA MET A 44 -3.78 -0.31 7.17
C MET A 44 -4.64 0.44 6.15
N GLN A 45 -4.83 1.74 6.35
CA GLN A 45 -5.42 2.63 5.35
C GLN A 45 -4.31 3.46 4.69
N LEU A 46 -4.30 3.47 3.36
CA LEU A 46 -3.37 4.28 2.57
C LEU A 46 -4.04 5.62 2.24
N LYS A 47 -3.42 6.72 2.66
CA LYS A 47 -3.82 8.08 2.29
C LYS A 47 -2.76 8.68 1.37
N VAL A 48 -3.21 9.25 0.27
CA VAL A 48 -2.34 9.88 -0.75
C VAL A 48 -2.31 11.38 -0.48
N LYS A 49 -1.12 11.97 -0.52
CA LYS A 49 -0.88 13.42 -0.39
C LYS A 49 -0.64 14.04 -1.76
#